data_AF-A0A2E0F5I1-F1
#
_entry.id   AF-A0A2E0F5I1-F1
#
_cell.length_a   1.000
_cell.length_b   1.000
_cell.length_c   1.000
_cell.angle_alpha   90.00
_cell.angle_beta   90.00
_cell.angle_gamma   90.00
#
_symmetry.space_group_name_H-M   'P 1'
#
loop_
_entity.id
_entity.type
_entity.pdbx_description
1 polymer ?
#
loop_
_entity_poly.entity_id
_entity_poly.type
_entity_poly.pdbx_seq_one_letter_code
_entity_poly.pdbx_strand_id
1 'polypeptide(L)'
;MIFEEKRPIHLILESLFDTYSKRVLDVKKITSALIESKIINHQNDIINDHIAFRTMGVKNLGIKSLEKIFLHHGYVKRDFYSFENKKLNAYWYSHLERNMPRIFISELRVDELSKQTAEIIYKYTNQVTSDPVDKLDLNSYSEVINFLSKPLWNLPTVDDYNNLLKESEYASWVVYNRYYLNHYTISVHELSKNYNTLEKFNIFLIGLNIKLNDSGGIIKKSKDGLLLQSSSIANKVKATFANNETKLISGSYVEFAERRILPEFLK
;
A
#
# COMPACT_ATOMS: atom_id res chain seq x y z
N MET A 1 -11.32 7.77 -4.16
CA MET A 1 -10.65 7.95 -5.46
C MET A 1 -11.66 7.62 -6.55
N ILE A 2 -12.08 8.62 -7.32
CA ILE A 2 -12.93 8.46 -8.51
C ILE A 2 -12.38 9.42 -9.55
N PHE A 3 -12.16 8.90 -10.75
CA PHE A 3 -11.71 9.63 -11.92
C PHE A 3 -12.90 9.93 -12.83
N GLU A 4 -12.88 11.11 -13.46
CA GLU A 4 -13.87 11.47 -14.48
C GLU A 4 -13.70 10.61 -15.73
N GLU A 5 -12.46 10.44 -16.19
CA GLU A 5 -12.14 9.55 -17.29
C GLU A 5 -12.14 8.09 -16.83
N LYS A 6 -12.61 7.17 -17.68
CA LYS A 6 -12.78 5.74 -17.34
C LYS A 6 -11.93 4.80 -18.21
N ARG A 7 -10.65 5.14 -18.40
CA ARG A 7 -9.67 4.21 -18.98
C ARG A 7 -9.41 3.02 -18.05
N PRO A 8 -8.84 1.90 -18.55
CA PRO A 8 -8.59 0.71 -17.74
C PRO A 8 -7.86 1.00 -16.42
N ILE A 9 -6.80 1.83 -16.43
CA ILE A 9 -6.05 2.18 -15.22
C ILE A 9 -6.89 2.90 -14.16
N HIS A 10 -7.80 3.79 -14.58
CA HIS A 10 -8.68 4.50 -13.66
C HIS A 10 -9.63 3.53 -12.96
N LEU A 11 -10.23 2.62 -13.74
CA LEU A 11 -11.11 1.57 -13.22
C LEU A 11 -10.38 0.59 -12.29
N ILE A 12 -9.12 0.26 -12.60
CA ILE A 12 -8.25 -0.55 -11.75
C ILE A 12 -8.02 0.15 -10.40
N LEU A 13 -7.59 1.42 -10.42
CA LEU A 13 -7.31 2.17 -9.20
C LEU A 13 -8.58 2.39 -8.35
N GLU A 14 -9.71 2.68 -8.97
CA GLU A 14 -11.02 2.78 -8.30
C GLU A 14 -11.41 1.46 -7.62
N SER A 15 -11.26 0.33 -8.33
CA SER A 15 -11.62 -0.99 -7.81
C SER A 15 -10.70 -1.44 -6.67
N LEU A 16 -9.40 -1.10 -6.76
CA LEU A 16 -8.44 -1.31 -5.68
C LEU A 16 -8.85 -0.49 -4.44
N PHE A 17 -9.24 0.77 -4.63
CA PHE A 17 -9.67 1.63 -3.53
C PHE A 17 -10.96 1.13 -2.87
N ASP A 18 -11.94 0.71 -3.68
CA ASP A 18 -13.20 0.15 -3.18
C ASP A 18 -12.95 -1.10 -2.32
N THR A 19 -12.15 -2.04 -2.83
CA THR A 19 -11.77 -3.26 -2.10
C THR A 19 -11.04 -2.93 -0.80
N TYR A 20 -10.09 -1.99 -0.86
CA TYR A 20 -9.31 -1.56 0.29
C TYR A 20 -10.16 -0.89 1.38
N SER A 21 -11.01 0.07 0.99
CA SER A 21 -11.83 0.87 1.90
C SER A 21 -12.88 0.05 2.65
N LYS A 22 -13.29 -1.11 2.11
CA LYS A 22 -14.17 -2.07 2.80
C LYS A 22 -13.48 -2.77 3.97
N ARG A 23 -12.16 -2.95 3.92
CA ARG A 23 -11.38 -3.66 4.95
C ARG A 23 -10.67 -2.73 5.93
N VAL A 24 -10.46 -1.46 5.57
CA VAL A 24 -9.82 -0.45 6.42
C VAL A 24 -10.85 0.52 6.95
N LEU A 25 -11.38 0.23 8.15
CA LEU A 25 -12.48 0.99 8.77
C LEU A 25 -12.17 2.48 8.93
N ASP A 26 -10.91 2.83 9.18
CA ASP A 26 -10.47 4.22 9.32
C ASP A 26 -10.72 5.04 8.06
N VAL A 27 -10.75 4.43 6.86
CA VAL A 27 -11.03 5.17 5.61
C VAL A 27 -12.41 5.81 5.66
N LYS A 28 -13.44 5.03 5.99
CA LYS A 28 -14.81 5.54 6.14
C LYS A 28 -14.89 6.53 7.30
N LYS A 29 -14.23 6.16 8.42
CA LYS A 29 -13.81 7.00 9.54
C LYS A 29 -13.56 8.47 9.15
N ILE A 30 -12.44 8.61 8.49
CA ILE A 30 -11.82 9.88 8.10
C ILE A 30 -12.68 10.59 7.06
N THR A 31 -13.17 9.85 6.06
CA THR A 31 -13.99 10.41 4.98
C THR A 31 -15.24 11.09 5.52
N SER A 32 -16.00 10.41 6.38
CA SER A 32 -17.22 10.96 6.97
C SER A 32 -16.92 12.22 7.78
N ALA A 33 -15.89 12.18 8.62
CA ALA A 33 -15.50 13.31 9.44
C ALA A 33 -15.05 14.53 8.60
N LEU A 34 -14.33 14.29 7.48
CA LEU A 34 -13.93 15.35 6.55
C LEU A 34 -15.14 16.04 5.91
N ILE A 35 -16.16 15.27 5.52
CA ILE A 35 -17.41 15.79 4.95
C ILE A 35 -18.23 16.55 6.00
N GLU A 36 -18.43 15.95 7.17
CA GLU A 36 -19.17 16.56 8.29
C GLU A 36 -18.53 17.88 8.74
N SER A 37 -17.20 17.95 8.72
CA SER A 37 -16.42 19.16 9.03
C SER A 37 -16.35 20.15 7.87
N LYS A 38 -17.00 19.87 6.73
CA LYS A 38 -16.99 20.69 5.50
C LYS A 38 -15.58 20.99 4.98
N ILE A 39 -14.65 20.07 5.21
CA ILE A 39 -13.27 20.14 4.70
C ILE A 39 -13.25 19.72 3.22
N ILE A 40 -14.11 18.76 2.88
CA ILE A 40 -14.42 18.30 1.53
C ILE A 40 -15.94 18.20 1.37
N ASN A 41 -16.44 18.18 0.14
CA ASN A 41 -17.86 17.96 -0.15
C ASN A 41 -18.15 16.47 -0.40
N HIS A 42 -17.21 15.78 -1.06
CA HIS A 42 -17.34 14.39 -1.46
C HIS A 42 -16.02 13.63 -1.27
N GLN A 43 -16.12 12.29 -1.16
CA GLN A 43 -14.95 11.39 -1.08
C GLN A 43 -13.95 11.58 -2.24
N ASN A 44 -14.44 12.08 -3.38
CA ASN A 44 -13.66 12.25 -4.58
C ASN A 44 -12.74 13.48 -4.54
N ASP A 45 -13.01 14.40 -3.61
CA ASP A 45 -12.20 15.59 -3.39
C ASP A 45 -10.86 15.23 -2.68
N ILE A 46 -10.74 14.01 -2.15
CA ILE A 46 -9.50 13.53 -1.54
C ILE A 46 -8.49 13.17 -2.63
N ILE A 47 -7.46 14.00 -2.77
CA ILE A 47 -6.28 13.71 -3.58
C ILE A 47 -5.40 12.69 -2.86
N ASN A 48 -4.99 11.65 -3.57
CA ASN A 48 -4.15 10.58 -3.04
C ASN A 48 -2.70 10.82 -3.47
N ASP A 49 -1.78 10.84 -2.51
CA ASP A 49 -0.36 11.03 -2.79
C ASP A 49 0.24 9.81 -3.49
N HIS A 50 -0.03 8.62 -2.93
CA HIS A 50 0.43 7.36 -3.46
C HIS A 50 -0.38 6.17 -2.94
N ILE A 51 -0.16 5.03 -3.57
CA ILE A 51 -0.59 3.71 -3.11
C ILE A 51 0.61 2.78 -3.02
N ALA A 52 0.59 1.85 -2.06
CA ALA A 52 1.73 0.96 -1.83
C ALA A 52 1.39 -0.52 -1.92
N PHE A 53 2.26 -1.26 -2.61
CA PHE A 53 2.24 -2.71 -2.71
C PHE A 53 3.48 -3.32 -2.07
N ARG A 54 3.28 -4.54 -1.57
CA ARG A 54 4.35 -5.39 -1.07
C ARG A 54 4.40 -6.67 -1.89
N THR A 55 5.59 -7.08 -2.28
CA THR A 55 5.84 -8.27 -3.08
C THR A 55 6.95 -9.13 -2.44
N MET A 56 7.14 -10.36 -2.91
CA MET A 56 8.26 -11.22 -2.51
C MET A 56 9.36 -11.12 -3.56
N GLY A 57 10.60 -10.83 -3.16
CA GLY A 57 11.76 -10.77 -4.07
C GLY A 57 12.23 -12.16 -4.49
N VAL A 58 11.34 -12.89 -5.16
CA VAL A 58 11.57 -14.22 -5.74
C VAL A 58 11.14 -14.21 -7.20
N LYS A 59 11.54 -15.26 -7.94
CA LYS A 59 11.17 -15.41 -9.35
C LYS A 59 9.65 -15.28 -9.53
N ASN A 60 9.23 -14.59 -10.59
CA ASN A 60 7.83 -14.39 -11.00
C ASN A 60 6.94 -13.55 -10.07
N LEU A 61 7.41 -13.15 -8.88
CA LEU A 61 6.54 -12.58 -7.85
C LEU A 61 7.01 -11.26 -7.23
N GLY A 62 8.20 -10.78 -7.61
CA GLY A 62 8.76 -9.51 -7.15
C GLY A 62 8.22 -8.28 -7.88
N ILE A 63 8.91 -7.16 -7.72
CA ILE A 63 8.58 -5.87 -8.34
C ILE A 63 8.41 -6.01 -9.84
N LYS A 64 9.31 -6.75 -10.51
CA LYS A 64 9.31 -6.94 -11.97
C LYS A 64 8.04 -7.58 -12.54
N SER A 65 7.33 -8.38 -11.75
CA SER A 65 6.05 -8.95 -12.17
C SER A 65 4.95 -7.90 -12.05
N LEU A 66 4.77 -7.34 -10.86
CA LEU A 66 3.68 -6.41 -10.57
C LEU A 66 3.81 -5.07 -11.31
N GLU A 67 5.03 -4.57 -11.55
CA GLU A 67 5.27 -3.29 -12.22
C GLU A 67 4.74 -3.26 -13.66
N LYS A 68 4.66 -4.42 -14.33
CA LYS A 68 4.19 -4.54 -15.72
C LYS A 68 2.80 -3.93 -15.92
N ILE A 69 1.90 -4.11 -14.95
CA ILE A 69 0.55 -3.53 -14.98
C ILE A 69 0.63 -2.00 -15.08
N PHE A 70 1.44 -1.38 -14.21
CA PHE A 70 1.52 0.08 -14.14
C PHE A 70 2.30 0.65 -15.33
N LEU A 71 3.41 0.03 -15.72
CA LEU A 71 4.20 0.45 -16.88
C LEU A 71 3.38 0.42 -18.17
N HIS A 72 2.56 -0.62 -18.37
CA HIS A 72 1.63 -0.71 -19.50
C HIS A 72 0.65 0.46 -19.56
N HIS A 73 0.26 0.98 -18.40
CA HIS A 73 -0.66 2.10 -18.26
C HIS A 73 0.03 3.47 -18.13
N GLY A 74 1.26 3.63 -18.65
CA GLY A 74 1.90 4.94 -18.75
C GLY A 74 2.56 5.44 -17.47
N TYR A 75 2.64 4.62 -16.42
CA TYR A 75 3.50 4.92 -15.29
C TYR A 75 4.98 4.78 -15.68
N VAL A 76 5.82 5.67 -15.16
CA VAL A 76 7.26 5.67 -15.38
C VAL A 76 7.96 5.30 -14.08
N LYS A 77 8.81 4.27 -14.13
CA LYS A 77 9.66 3.85 -13.02
C LYS A 77 10.67 4.94 -12.65
N ARG A 78 10.85 5.16 -11.36
CA ARG A 78 11.71 6.21 -10.79
C ARG A 78 12.77 5.61 -9.89
N ASP A 79 13.16 6.33 -8.84
CA ASP A 79 14.30 6.03 -7.99
C ASP A 79 14.19 4.67 -7.30
N PHE A 80 15.35 4.07 -7.10
CA PHE A 80 15.54 2.88 -6.28
C PHE A 80 15.71 3.27 -4.81
N TYR A 81 15.11 2.49 -3.92
CA TYR A 81 15.31 2.58 -2.48
C TYR A 81 15.75 1.22 -1.92
N SER A 82 16.78 1.24 -1.07
CA SER A 82 17.18 0.10 -0.23
C SER A 82 16.85 0.38 1.23
N PHE A 83 16.20 -0.56 1.89
CA PHE A 83 15.89 -0.51 3.32
C PHE A 83 16.61 -1.64 4.04
N GLU A 84 17.89 -1.42 4.36
CA GLU A 84 18.79 -2.44 4.92
C GLU A 84 18.21 -3.15 6.15
N ASN A 85 17.74 -2.37 7.14
CA ASN A 85 17.19 -2.92 8.38
C ASN A 85 15.95 -3.82 8.15
N LYS A 86 15.17 -3.54 7.11
CA LYS A 86 13.97 -4.31 6.76
C LYS A 86 14.23 -5.35 5.66
N LYS A 87 15.44 -5.39 5.10
CA LYS A 87 15.83 -6.23 3.96
C LYS A 87 14.89 -6.05 2.77
N LEU A 88 14.57 -4.81 2.42
CA LEU A 88 13.64 -4.50 1.31
C LEU A 88 14.32 -3.70 0.21
N ASN A 89 13.94 -4.00 -1.02
CA ASN A 89 14.15 -3.15 -2.18
C ASN A 89 12.82 -2.49 -2.55
N ALA A 90 12.85 -1.28 -3.09
CA ALA A 90 11.65 -0.64 -3.61
C ALA A 90 11.93 0.29 -4.78
N TYR A 91 10.88 0.54 -5.55
CA TYR A 91 10.81 1.60 -6.55
C TYR A 91 9.49 2.34 -6.40
N TRP A 92 9.49 3.61 -6.82
CA TRP A 92 8.26 4.35 -7.03
C TRP A 92 8.02 4.63 -8.51
N TYR A 93 6.77 4.92 -8.86
CA TYR A 93 6.34 5.15 -10.22
C TYR A 93 5.48 6.41 -10.28
N SER A 94 5.78 7.28 -11.24
CA SER A 94 5.01 8.51 -11.49
C SER A 94 4.13 8.35 -12.72
N HIS A 95 3.00 9.04 -12.75
CA HIS A 95 2.20 9.21 -13.95
C HIS A 95 2.23 10.68 -14.40
N LEU A 96 2.08 10.95 -15.70
CA LEU A 96 2.10 12.31 -16.25
C LEU A 96 0.81 13.08 -15.95
N GLU A 97 -0.32 12.38 -15.93
CA GLU A 97 -1.60 13.01 -15.62
C GLU A 97 -1.71 13.45 -14.17
N ARG A 98 -2.33 14.61 -14.01
CA ARG A 98 -2.65 15.19 -12.72
C ARG A 98 -3.62 14.28 -11.95
N ASN A 99 -3.52 14.26 -10.62
CA ASN A 99 -4.37 13.48 -9.70
C ASN A 99 -4.18 11.95 -9.74
N MET A 100 -3.30 11.43 -10.59
CA MET A 100 -2.89 10.03 -10.53
C MET A 100 -1.97 9.80 -9.32
N PRO A 101 -2.28 8.85 -8.42
CA PRO A 101 -1.42 8.57 -7.29
C PRO A 101 -0.08 8.02 -7.78
N ARG A 102 1.00 8.32 -7.07
CA ARG A 102 2.26 7.57 -7.28
C ARG A 102 2.04 6.12 -6.89
N ILE A 103 2.75 5.20 -7.52
CA ILE A 103 2.76 3.80 -7.08
C ILE A 103 4.07 3.55 -6.35
N PHE A 104 4.02 2.92 -5.19
CA PHE A 104 5.20 2.44 -4.48
C PHE A 104 5.16 0.92 -4.43
N ILE A 105 6.16 0.24 -4.97
CA ILE A 105 6.24 -1.22 -4.96
C ILE A 105 7.54 -1.63 -4.27
N SER A 106 7.42 -2.45 -3.23
CA SER A 106 8.54 -3.01 -2.50
C SER A 106 8.61 -4.53 -2.66
N GLU A 107 9.80 -5.10 -2.51
CA GLU A 107 10.04 -6.53 -2.43
C GLU A 107 10.98 -6.88 -1.27
N LEU A 108 10.71 -8.03 -0.65
CA LEU A 108 11.56 -8.60 0.38
C LEU A 108 12.77 -9.31 -0.23
N ARG A 109 13.98 -9.01 0.23
CA ARG A 109 15.22 -9.71 -0.12
C ARG A 109 15.27 -11.06 0.62
N VAL A 110 14.67 -12.08 0.01
CA VAL A 110 14.45 -13.40 0.66
C VAL A 110 15.75 -14.15 0.92
N ASP A 111 16.74 -13.95 0.07
CA ASP A 111 18.10 -14.49 0.17
C ASP A 111 18.89 -13.98 1.39
N GLU A 112 18.49 -12.86 1.96
CA GLU A 112 19.10 -12.31 3.18
C GLU A 112 18.42 -12.80 4.48
N LEU A 113 17.37 -13.62 4.39
CA LEU A 113 16.66 -14.15 5.55
C LEU A 113 17.29 -15.46 6.05
N SER A 114 16.88 -15.91 7.23
CA SER A 114 17.26 -17.24 7.70
C SER A 114 16.80 -18.33 6.72
N LYS A 115 17.55 -19.43 6.66
CA LYS A 115 17.22 -20.58 5.83
C LYS A 115 15.80 -21.09 6.11
N GLN A 116 15.40 -21.15 7.38
CA GLN A 116 14.06 -21.55 7.79
C GLN A 116 12.97 -20.64 7.21
N THR A 117 13.14 -19.32 7.31
CA THR A 117 12.18 -18.35 6.76
C THR A 117 12.12 -18.41 5.24
N ALA A 118 13.28 -18.52 4.57
CA ALA A 118 13.34 -18.67 3.12
C ALA A 118 12.62 -19.96 2.66
N GLU A 119 12.83 -21.09 3.32
CA GLU A 119 12.14 -22.36 3.03
C GLU A 119 10.62 -22.24 3.15
N ILE A 120 10.12 -21.57 4.20
CA ILE A 120 8.69 -21.31 4.35
C ILE A 120 8.18 -20.43 3.20
N ILE A 121 8.89 -19.36 2.82
CA ILE A 121 8.50 -18.51 1.69
C ILE A 121 8.46 -19.32 0.39
N TYR A 122 9.45 -20.17 0.15
CA TYR A 122 9.52 -21.01 -1.06
C TYR A 122 8.43 -22.08 -1.11
N LYS A 123 8.00 -22.64 0.04
CA LYS A 123 6.84 -23.55 0.12
C LYS A 123 5.58 -22.98 -0.53
N TYR A 124 5.37 -21.66 -0.43
CA TYR A 124 4.23 -20.98 -1.04
C TYR A 124 4.53 -20.45 -2.44
N THR A 125 5.63 -19.73 -2.59
CA THR A 125 5.94 -18.99 -3.82
C THR A 125 6.31 -19.91 -5.00
N ASN A 126 6.88 -21.10 -4.74
CA ASN A 126 7.20 -22.06 -5.81
C ASN A 126 5.96 -22.72 -6.45
N GLN A 127 4.76 -22.49 -5.90
CA GLN A 127 3.51 -22.88 -6.56
C GLN A 127 3.27 -22.06 -7.85
N VAL A 128 3.92 -20.89 -7.97
CA VAL A 128 3.83 -20.00 -9.13
C VAL A 128 5.00 -20.26 -10.08
N THR A 129 4.76 -21.09 -11.09
CA THR A 129 5.81 -21.59 -12.01
C THR A 129 6.13 -20.64 -13.17
N SER A 130 5.25 -19.67 -13.45
CA SER A 130 5.44 -18.61 -14.45
C SER A 130 4.99 -17.27 -13.90
N ASP A 131 5.49 -16.15 -14.45
CA ASP A 131 4.98 -14.82 -14.10
C ASP A 131 3.47 -14.74 -14.42
N PRO A 132 2.61 -14.49 -13.42
CA PRO A 132 1.18 -14.52 -13.64
C PRO A 132 0.70 -13.29 -14.43
N VAL A 133 1.47 -12.20 -14.46
CA VAL A 133 1.10 -10.98 -15.19
C VAL A 133 1.29 -11.15 -16.70
N ASP A 134 2.22 -12.02 -17.13
CA ASP A 134 2.48 -12.30 -18.56
C ASP A 134 1.28 -12.91 -19.30
N LYS A 135 0.29 -13.44 -18.57
CA LYS A 135 -0.90 -14.07 -19.14
C LYS A 135 -2.12 -13.15 -19.19
N LEU A 136 -2.02 -11.94 -18.64
CA LEU A 136 -3.16 -11.03 -18.51
C LEU A 136 -3.29 -10.15 -19.76
N ASP A 137 -4.53 -9.92 -20.21
CA ASP A 137 -4.80 -8.72 -21.01
C ASP A 137 -4.79 -7.50 -20.08
N LEU A 138 -3.71 -6.73 -20.12
CA LEU A 138 -3.55 -5.54 -19.28
C LEU A 138 -4.52 -4.41 -19.65
N ASN A 139 -5.18 -4.45 -20.81
CA ASN A 139 -6.26 -3.49 -21.13
C ASN A 139 -7.61 -3.91 -20.53
N SER A 140 -7.76 -5.17 -20.11
CA SER A 140 -8.97 -5.68 -19.46
C SER A 140 -8.94 -5.36 -17.97
N TYR A 141 -9.59 -4.26 -17.57
CA TYR A 141 -9.67 -3.86 -16.15
C TYR A 141 -10.18 -5.00 -15.26
N SER A 142 -11.17 -5.77 -15.74
CA SER A 142 -11.76 -6.87 -15.00
C SER A 142 -10.78 -8.02 -14.79
N GLU A 143 -9.93 -8.29 -15.78
CA GLU A 143 -8.94 -9.36 -15.68
C GLU A 143 -7.83 -8.98 -14.70
N VAL A 144 -7.33 -7.74 -14.78
CA VAL A 144 -6.34 -7.20 -13.84
C VAL A 144 -6.87 -7.20 -12.41
N ILE A 145 -8.10 -6.74 -12.17
CA ILE A 145 -8.68 -6.74 -10.82
C ILE A 145 -8.96 -8.14 -10.28
N ASN A 146 -9.42 -9.05 -11.14
CA ASN A 146 -9.59 -10.45 -10.79
C ASN A 146 -8.26 -11.07 -10.39
N PHE A 147 -7.18 -10.79 -11.13
CA PHE A 147 -5.83 -11.20 -10.78
C PHE A 147 -5.37 -10.64 -9.44
N LEU A 148 -5.48 -9.33 -9.21
CA LEU A 148 -5.04 -8.68 -7.96
C LEU A 148 -5.85 -9.14 -6.73
N SER A 149 -7.05 -9.69 -6.94
CA SER A 149 -7.91 -10.21 -5.88
C SER A 149 -7.80 -11.73 -5.67
N LYS A 150 -7.21 -12.47 -6.62
CA LYS A 150 -7.11 -13.93 -6.56
C LYS A 150 -5.90 -14.39 -5.73
N PRO A 151 -6.03 -15.49 -4.97
CA PRO A 151 -4.88 -16.13 -4.35
C PRO A 151 -3.85 -16.59 -5.39
N LEU A 152 -2.59 -16.22 -5.18
CA LEU A 152 -1.45 -16.68 -6.00
C LEU A 152 -0.91 -18.05 -5.55
N TRP A 153 -1.20 -18.44 -4.31
CA TRP A 153 -0.81 -19.69 -3.68
C TRP A 153 -1.82 -20.03 -2.58
N ASN A 154 -1.79 -21.29 -2.12
CA ASN A 154 -2.64 -21.79 -1.04
C ASN A 154 -2.52 -20.96 0.24
N LEU A 155 -3.57 -20.92 1.08
CA LEU A 155 -3.49 -20.20 2.36
C LEU A 155 -2.34 -20.76 3.23
N PRO A 156 -1.59 -19.90 3.94
CA PRO A 156 -0.59 -20.38 4.87
C PRO A 156 -1.20 -21.08 6.08
N THR A 157 -0.43 -21.92 6.76
CA THR A 157 -0.78 -22.38 8.12
C THR A 157 -0.54 -21.27 9.13
N VAL A 158 -1.21 -21.33 10.28
CA VAL A 158 -0.98 -20.37 11.38
C VAL A 158 0.47 -20.44 11.87
N ASP A 159 1.06 -21.64 11.90
CA ASP A 159 2.45 -21.85 12.32
C ASP A 159 3.46 -21.23 11.36
N ASP A 160 3.30 -21.43 10.05
CA ASP A 160 4.18 -20.81 9.05
C ASP A 160 4.09 -19.29 9.14
N TYR A 161 2.88 -18.74 9.25
CA TYR A 161 2.68 -17.31 9.44
C TYR A 161 3.39 -16.79 10.70
N ASN A 162 3.27 -17.47 11.84
CA ASN A 162 3.92 -17.06 13.08
C ASN A 162 5.44 -17.18 13.01
N ASN A 163 5.97 -18.20 12.34
CA ASN A 163 7.40 -18.35 12.15
C ASN A 163 7.97 -17.23 11.27
N LEU A 164 7.29 -16.87 10.19
CA LEU A 164 7.67 -15.70 9.38
C LEU A 164 7.60 -14.42 10.20
N LEU A 165 6.56 -14.23 11.02
CA LEU A 165 6.35 -13.03 11.83
C LEU A 165 7.48 -12.81 12.85
N LYS A 166 8.11 -13.87 13.37
CA LYS A 166 9.24 -13.76 14.31
C LYS A 166 10.45 -13.08 13.70
N GLU A 167 10.69 -13.26 12.40
CA GLU A 167 11.85 -12.67 11.70
C GLU A 167 11.47 -11.43 10.89
N SER A 168 10.31 -11.44 10.22
CA SER A 168 9.89 -10.38 9.31
C SER A 168 8.37 -10.24 9.29
N GLU A 169 7.87 -9.16 9.89
CA GLU A 169 6.47 -8.75 9.74
C GLU A 169 6.08 -8.60 8.27
N TYR A 170 7.00 -8.09 7.43
CA TYR A 170 6.79 -7.98 5.99
C TYR A 170 6.54 -9.35 5.35
N ALA A 171 7.37 -10.35 5.66
CA ALA A 171 7.20 -11.71 5.14
C ALA A 171 5.85 -12.31 5.53
N SER A 172 5.48 -12.22 6.82
CA SER A 172 4.18 -12.72 7.30
C SER A 172 3.01 -11.99 6.63
N TRP A 173 3.15 -10.69 6.37
CA TRP A 173 2.11 -9.91 5.72
C TRP A 173 1.93 -10.32 4.27
N VAL A 174 3.02 -10.45 3.50
CA VAL A 174 2.96 -10.79 2.07
C VAL A 174 2.54 -12.25 1.86
N VAL A 175 2.99 -13.20 2.70
CA VAL A 175 2.55 -14.60 2.54
C VAL A 175 1.03 -14.74 2.64
N TYR A 176 0.39 -13.89 3.45
CA TYR A 176 -1.06 -13.88 3.62
C TYR A 176 -1.78 -13.00 2.59
N ASN A 177 -1.33 -11.75 2.43
CA ASN A 177 -2.03 -10.73 1.67
C ASN A 177 -1.64 -10.68 0.18
N ARG A 178 -0.49 -11.26 -0.21
CA ARG A 178 0.02 -11.29 -1.59
C ARG A 178 0.10 -9.86 -2.17
N TYR A 179 -0.56 -9.60 -3.30
CA TYR A 179 -0.64 -8.28 -3.94
C TYR A 179 -1.83 -7.42 -3.50
N TYR A 180 -2.52 -7.81 -2.43
CA TYR A 180 -3.47 -6.90 -1.81
C TYR A 180 -2.77 -5.58 -1.46
N LEU A 181 -3.50 -4.47 -1.54
CA LEU A 181 -2.91 -3.17 -1.32
C LEU A 181 -2.55 -2.96 0.15
N ASN A 182 -1.34 -2.47 0.42
CA ASN A 182 -0.86 -2.26 1.79
C ASN A 182 -1.43 -1.01 2.45
N HIS A 183 -1.46 0.11 1.71
CA HIS A 183 -2.05 1.36 2.17
C HIS A 183 -2.35 2.30 1.00
N TYR A 184 -3.30 3.20 1.24
CA TYR A 184 -3.49 4.45 0.51
C TYR A 184 -2.95 5.61 1.34
N THR A 185 -2.48 6.63 0.64
CA THR A 185 -1.92 7.83 1.28
C THR A 185 -2.71 9.07 0.86
N ILE A 186 -3.27 9.78 1.83
CA ILE A 186 -3.95 11.06 1.59
C ILE A 186 -2.90 12.17 1.44
N SER A 187 -3.04 12.99 0.40
CA SER A 187 -2.24 14.19 0.19
C SER A 187 -2.74 15.32 1.09
N VAL A 188 -2.16 15.44 2.29
CA VAL A 188 -2.63 16.39 3.31
C VAL A 188 -2.50 17.83 2.82
N HIS A 189 -1.43 18.16 2.12
CA HIS A 189 -1.14 19.51 1.61
C HIS A 189 -2.15 20.02 0.57
N GLU A 190 -2.96 19.13 -0.02
CA GLU A 190 -4.05 19.47 -0.94
C GLU A 190 -5.39 19.77 -0.22
N LEU A 191 -5.46 19.53 1.10
CA LEU A 191 -6.64 19.89 1.90
C LEU A 191 -6.72 21.40 2.14
N SER A 192 -7.85 21.87 2.67
CA SER A 192 -8.03 23.28 3.01
C SER A 192 -7.00 23.77 4.06
N LYS A 193 -6.68 25.08 4.05
CA LYS A 193 -5.57 25.72 4.82
C LYS A 193 -5.54 25.41 6.33
N ASN A 194 -6.67 25.03 6.92
CA ASN A 194 -6.75 24.67 8.34
C ASN A 194 -6.35 23.21 8.63
N TYR A 195 -6.15 22.40 7.59
CA TYR A 195 -5.82 20.97 7.68
C TYR A 195 -4.65 20.57 6.79
N ASN A 196 -4.11 21.51 6.01
CA ASN A 196 -3.10 21.27 4.98
C ASN A 196 -1.66 21.04 5.49
N THR A 197 -1.50 20.81 6.78
CA THR A 197 -0.24 20.45 7.42
C THR A 197 -0.44 19.18 8.23
N LEU A 198 0.54 18.31 8.23
CA LEU A 198 0.46 17.01 8.89
C LEU A 198 0.22 17.14 10.40
N GLU A 199 0.77 18.17 11.05
CA GLU A 199 0.53 18.46 12.46
C GLU A 199 -0.95 18.73 12.76
N LYS A 200 -1.58 19.65 12.01
CA LYS A 200 -3.02 19.97 12.16
C LYS A 200 -3.88 18.77 11.80
N PHE A 201 -3.52 18.03 10.75
CA PHE A 201 -4.27 16.86 10.33
C PHE A 201 -4.21 15.75 11.38
N ASN A 202 -3.05 15.52 12.00
CA ASN A 202 -2.91 14.53 13.07
C ASN A 202 -3.75 14.90 14.30
N ILE A 203 -3.85 16.19 14.67
CA ILE A 203 -4.74 16.63 15.76
C ILE A 203 -6.20 16.28 15.43
N PHE A 204 -6.63 16.53 14.19
CA PHE A 204 -7.96 16.16 13.71
C PHE A 204 -8.19 14.64 13.83
N LEU A 205 -7.25 13.81 13.37
CA LEU A 205 -7.35 12.35 13.46
C LEU A 205 -7.43 11.84 14.90
N ILE A 206 -6.64 12.41 15.81
CA ILE A 206 -6.67 12.07 17.24
C ILE A 206 -8.02 12.43 17.85
N GLY A 207 -8.60 13.57 17.48
CA GLY A 207 -9.96 13.96 17.89
C GLY A 207 -11.04 12.98 17.42
N LEU A 208 -10.79 12.23 16.34
CA LEU A 208 -11.65 11.14 15.87
C LEU A 208 -11.38 9.81 16.58
N ASN A 209 -10.52 9.74 17.60
CA ASN A 209 -10.06 8.49 18.21
C ASN A 209 -9.39 7.54 17.20
N ILE A 210 -8.65 8.08 16.23
CA ILE A 210 -7.79 7.29 15.34
C ILE A 210 -6.40 7.24 15.96
N LYS A 211 -5.91 6.03 16.25
CA LYS A 211 -4.57 5.84 16.80
C LYS A 211 -3.54 5.97 15.68
N LEU A 212 -2.57 6.85 15.89
CA LEU A 212 -1.45 7.03 14.97
C LEU A 212 -0.29 6.12 15.36
N ASN A 213 0.45 5.65 14.35
CA ASN A 213 1.67 4.89 14.56
C ASN A 213 2.78 5.83 15.07
N ASP A 214 3.33 5.52 16.24
CA ASP A 214 4.38 6.28 16.93
C ASP A 214 5.78 5.64 16.82
N SER A 215 5.91 4.49 16.14
CA SER A 215 7.21 3.87 15.88
C SER A 215 8.08 4.81 15.04
N GLY A 216 9.18 5.29 15.61
CA GLY A 216 10.04 6.32 15.00
C GLY A 216 9.47 7.74 15.07
N GLY A 217 8.52 8.01 15.98
CA GLY A 217 7.79 9.27 16.12
C GLY A 217 6.48 9.27 15.31
N ILE A 218 5.49 10.08 15.70
CA ILE A 218 4.20 10.16 14.99
C ILE A 218 4.40 10.68 13.56
N ILE A 219 5.16 11.77 13.41
CA ILE A 219 5.54 12.33 12.12
C ILE A 219 6.96 11.91 11.77
N LYS A 220 7.10 11.16 10.67
CA LYS A 220 8.37 10.76 10.10
C LYS A 220 8.76 11.79 9.06
N LYS A 221 9.97 12.32 9.17
CA LYS A 221 10.46 13.39 8.31
C LYS A 221 11.65 12.88 7.50
N SER A 222 11.60 13.12 6.20
CA SER A 222 12.73 12.91 5.28
C SER A 222 13.94 13.76 5.66
N LYS A 223 15.13 13.37 5.17
CA LYS A 223 16.40 14.02 5.52
C LYS A 223 16.45 15.50 5.12
N ASP A 224 15.85 15.86 3.99
CA ASP A 224 15.74 17.25 3.51
C ASP A 224 14.61 18.04 4.20
N GLY A 225 13.76 17.36 4.98
CA GLY A 225 12.64 17.97 5.68
C GLY A 225 11.43 18.30 4.82
N LEU A 226 11.40 17.86 3.56
CA LEU A 226 10.39 18.26 2.58
C LEU A 226 9.24 17.25 2.44
N LEU A 227 9.50 15.99 2.76
CA LEU A 227 8.47 14.96 2.92
C LEU A 227 8.23 14.66 4.40
N LEU A 228 6.98 14.80 4.84
CA LEU A 228 6.50 14.41 6.16
C LEU A 228 5.40 13.37 5.99
N GLN A 229 5.45 12.31 6.81
CA GLN A 229 4.49 11.21 6.75
C GLN A 229 4.02 10.80 8.15
N SER A 230 2.74 10.49 8.30
CA SER A 230 2.16 9.82 9.46
C SER A 230 1.19 8.75 8.98
N SER A 231 0.81 7.80 9.84
CA SER A 231 -0.12 6.74 9.48
C SER A 231 -0.97 6.32 10.68
N SER A 232 -2.16 5.78 10.39
CA SER A 232 -2.93 5.06 11.42
C SER A 232 -2.26 3.73 11.77
N ILE A 233 -2.56 3.20 12.95
CA ILE A 233 -2.21 1.82 13.28
C ILE A 233 -3.09 0.89 12.45
N ALA A 234 -2.49 -0.11 11.82
CA ALA A 234 -3.24 -1.10 11.04
C ALA A 234 -4.26 -1.84 11.92
N ASN A 235 -5.51 -1.85 11.47
CA ASN A 235 -6.58 -2.58 12.15
C ASN A 235 -6.28 -4.08 12.16
N LYS A 236 -6.64 -4.76 13.27
CA LYS A 236 -6.59 -6.22 13.33
C LYS A 236 -7.77 -6.80 12.56
N VAL A 237 -7.51 -7.76 11.69
CA VAL A 237 -8.54 -8.46 10.91
C VAL A 237 -8.55 -9.94 11.27
N LYS A 238 -9.75 -10.53 11.36
CA LYS A 238 -9.90 -11.98 11.52
C LYS A 238 -9.62 -12.65 10.17
N ALA A 239 -8.47 -13.32 10.10
CA ALA A 239 -7.98 -14.01 8.93
C ALA A 239 -8.23 -15.51 9.04
N THR A 240 -8.66 -16.13 7.94
CA THR A 240 -8.73 -17.60 7.78
C THR A 240 -7.45 -18.11 7.16
N PHE A 241 -6.92 -19.20 7.72
CA PHE A 241 -5.70 -19.90 7.33
C PHE A 241 -6.04 -21.28 6.75
N ALA A 242 -5.02 -22.05 6.37
CA ALA A 242 -5.21 -23.47 6.03
C ALA A 242 -5.97 -24.22 7.14
N ASN A 243 -6.65 -25.30 6.77
CA ASN A 243 -7.47 -26.11 7.68
C ASN A 243 -8.61 -25.36 8.38
N ASN A 244 -9.06 -24.22 7.82
CA ASN A 244 -10.09 -23.34 8.39
C ASN A 244 -9.74 -22.76 9.76
N GLU A 245 -8.46 -22.76 10.15
CA GLU A 245 -8.00 -22.07 11.35
C GLU A 245 -8.19 -20.55 11.20
N THR A 246 -8.44 -19.84 12.30
CA THR A 246 -8.60 -18.38 12.26
C THR A 246 -7.72 -17.68 13.27
N LYS A 247 -7.16 -16.53 12.89
CA LYS A 247 -6.30 -15.71 13.74
C LYS A 247 -6.48 -14.22 13.44
N LEU A 248 -6.35 -13.38 14.46
CA LEU A 248 -6.26 -11.94 14.28
C LEU A 248 -4.86 -11.55 13.79
N ILE A 249 -4.78 -10.91 12.64
CA ILE A 249 -3.53 -10.41 12.06
C ILE A 249 -3.62 -8.92 11.75
N SER A 250 -2.46 -8.27 11.59
CA SER A 250 -2.43 -6.87 11.15
C SER A 250 -2.91 -6.78 9.70
N GLY A 251 -3.92 -5.95 9.47
CA GLY A 251 -4.43 -5.66 8.12
C GLY A 251 -3.63 -4.56 7.43
N SER A 252 -4.35 -3.70 6.73
CA SER A 252 -3.82 -2.49 6.11
C SER A 252 -4.12 -1.26 6.96
N TYR A 253 -3.44 -0.16 6.68
CA TYR A 253 -3.57 1.13 7.37
C TYR A 253 -3.73 2.25 6.34
N VAL A 254 -4.12 3.44 6.80
CA VAL A 254 -4.14 4.66 5.99
C VAL A 254 -2.90 5.49 6.33
N GLU A 255 -2.25 6.03 5.32
CA GLU A 255 -1.13 6.97 5.48
C GLU A 255 -1.55 8.40 5.09
N PHE A 256 -0.81 9.38 5.58
CA PHE A 256 -1.01 10.79 5.37
C PHE A 256 0.34 11.43 5.03
N ALA A 257 0.42 12.17 3.93
CA ALA A 257 1.65 12.78 3.45
C ALA A 257 1.52 14.28 3.21
N GLU A 258 2.50 15.04 3.69
CA GLU A 258 2.73 16.44 3.36
C GLU A 258 4.01 16.54 2.54
N ARG A 259 3.91 17.09 1.33
CA ARG A 259 5.05 17.43 0.48
C ARG A 259 5.18 18.95 0.47
N ARG A 260 6.31 19.44 0.96
CA ARG A 260 6.64 20.85 0.98
C ARG A 260 7.20 21.29 -0.37
N ILE A 261 7.05 22.57 -0.63
CA ILE A 261 7.58 23.23 -1.82
C ILE A 261 9.12 23.16 -1.75
N LEU A 262 9.75 22.79 -2.86
CA LEU A 262 11.22 22.80 -2.93
C LEU A 262 11.75 24.23 -2.77
N PRO A 263 12.90 24.44 -2.11
CA PRO A 263 13.44 25.76 -1.84
C PRO A 263 13.54 26.68 -3.07
N GLU A 264 13.87 26.14 -4.24
CA GLU A 264 13.99 26.89 -5.50
C GLU A 264 12.66 27.46 -6.03
N PHE A 265 11.51 27.00 -5.50
CA PHE A 265 10.19 27.50 -5.86
C PHE A 265 9.55 28.35 -4.75
N LEU A 266 10.24 28.56 -3.62
CA LEU A 266 9.83 29.52 -2.61
C LEU A 266 10.13 30.93 -3.17
N LYS A 267 9.06 31.69 -3.44
CA LYS A 267 9.15 33.10 -3.84
C LYS A 267 9.44 33.99 -2.64
#